data_AF-A0AAD9DMT5-F1
#
_entry.id   AF-A0AAD9DMT5-F1
#
_cell.length_a   1.000
_cell.length_b   1.000
_cell.length_c   1.000
_cell.angle_alpha   90.00
_cell.angle_beta   90.00
_cell.angle_gamma   90.00
#
_symmetry.space_group_name_H-M   'P 1'
#
loop_
_entity.id
_entity.type
_entity.pdbx_description
1 polymer ?
#
loop_
_entity_poly.entity_id
_entity_poly.type
_entity_poly.pdbx_seq_one_letter_code
_entity_poly.pdbx_strand_id
1 'polypeptide(L)'
;MGKTKELSKDLRDKMVTCTRLEWTTRTSASQEACACKVALLKKAHVQAHLKFASEHLNDSEKTWENVMWSDETKIELFGINSTRHVWRQRNSRYDPKNTIPTVKHGGGNILPWGCFSAK
;
A
#
# COMPACT_ATOMS: atom_id res chain seq x y z
N MET A 1 -15.90 12.64 54.65
CA MET A 1 -15.12 13.33 53.60
C MET A 1 -14.04 12.41 52.98
N GLY A 2 -14.39 11.20 52.53
CA GLY A 2 -13.40 10.20 52.05
C GLY A 2 -13.44 9.88 50.54
N LYS A 3 -14.59 10.01 49.89
CA LYS A 3 -14.79 9.52 48.50
C LYS A 3 -14.16 10.39 47.41
N THR A 4 -13.98 11.70 47.64
CA THR A 4 -13.46 12.63 46.62
C THR A 4 -11.96 12.46 46.37
N LYS A 5 -11.19 12.05 47.39
CA LYS A 5 -9.73 11.85 47.25
C LYS A 5 -9.40 10.58 46.46
N GLU A 6 -10.16 9.50 46.66
CA GLU A 6 -9.97 8.24 45.90
C GLU A 6 -10.32 8.40 44.42
N LEU A 7 -11.44 9.06 44.09
CA LEU A 7 -11.81 9.36 42.70
C LEU A 7 -10.75 10.22 41.98
N SER A 8 -10.14 11.17 42.69
CA SER A 8 -9.07 12.00 42.12
C SER A 8 -7.76 11.23 41.90
N LYS A 9 -7.50 10.18 42.69
CA LYS A 9 -6.34 9.31 42.54
C LYS A 9 -6.55 8.34 41.37
N ASP A 10 -7.73 7.75 41.26
CA ASP A 10 -8.11 6.86 40.17
C ASP A 10 -8.12 7.57 38.80
N LEU A 11 -8.59 8.82 38.74
CA LEU A 11 -8.50 9.65 37.54
C LEU A 11 -7.04 9.96 37.14
N ARG A 12 -6.16 10.21 38.13
CA ARG A 12 -4.73 10.44 37.87
C ARG A 12 -4.04 9.16 37.42
N ASP A 13 -4.32 8.02 38.03
CA ASP A 13 -3.74 6.72 37.64
C ASP A 13 -4.21 6.29 36.23
N LYS A 14 -5.48 6.55 35.87
CA LYS A 14 -6.00 6.36 34.50
C LYS A 14 -5.32 7.28 33.49
N MET A 15 -5.12 8.56 33.83
CA MET A 15 -4.45 9.53 32.96
C MET A 15 -2.95 9.21 32.78
N VAL A 16 -2.29 8.74 33.84
CA VAL A 16 -0.89 8.26 33.81
C VAL A 16 -0.76 6.96 33.02
N THR A 17 -1.76 6.09 33.05
CA THR A 17 -1.77 4.84 32.26
C THR A 17 -2.01 5.11 30.77
N CYS A 18 -2.90 6.04 30.42
CA CYS A 18 -3.16 6.43 29.03
C CYS A 18 -1.93 7.08 28.39
N THR A 19 -1.32 8.06 29.08
CA THR A 19 -0.09 8.73 28.61
C THR A 19 1.11 7.79 28.54
N ARG A 20 1.22 6.80 29.43
CA ARG A 20 2.29 5.80 29.39
C ARG A 20 2.17 4.86 28.19
N LEU A 21 0.97 4.39 27.85
CA LEU A 21 0.73 3.54 26.66
C LEU A 21 0.93 4.31 25.34
N GLU A 22 0.57 5.59 25.30
CA GLU A 22 0.85 6.48 24.17
C GLU A 22 2.36 6.72 23.96
N TRP A 23 3.14 6.75 25.05
CA TRP A 23 4.59 6.96 24.93
C TRP A 23 5.31 5.70 24.47
N THR A 24 4.98 4.50 24.99
CA THR A 24 5.60 3.23 24.55
C THR A 24 5.31 2.92 23.08
N THR A 25 4.15 3.30 22.56
CA THR A 25 3.80 3.12 21.14
C THR A 25 4.48 4.13 20.21
N ARG A 26 4.96 5.28 20.73
CA ARG A 26 5.78 6.23 19.96
C ARG A 26 7.26 5.85 19.87
N THR A 27 7.80 5.12 20.86
CA THR A 27 9.24 4.78 20.90
C THR A 27 9.60 3.53 20.09
N SER A 28 8.65 2.63 19.85
CA SER A 28 8.80 1.61 18.82
C SER A 28 8.42 2.24 17.48
N ALA A 29 9.40 2.74 16.73
CA ALA A 29 9.23 3.16 15.34
C ALA A 29 8.86 1.96 14.44
N SER A 30 7.70 1.36 14.67
CA SER A 30 7.01 0.58 13.66
C SER A 30 6.27 1.61 12.81
N GLN A 31 6.96 2.15 11.81
CA GLN A 31 6.24 2.68 10.67
C GLN A 31 5.38 1.52 10.16
N GLU A 32 4.06 1.73 10.04
CA GLU A 32 3.18 0.78 9.37
C GLU A 32 3.60 0.70 7.90
N ALA A 33 4.62 -0.12 7.61
CA ALA A 33 5.01 -0.46 6.27
C ALA A 33 4.08 -1.57 5.80
N CYS A 34 3.18 -1.25 4.88
CA CYS A 34 2.41 -2.28 4.18
C CYS A 34 3.41 -3.15 3.39
N ALA A 35 3.36 -4.47 3.58
CA ALA A 35 4.19 -5.38 2.81
C ALA A 35 3.89 -5.23 1.30
N CYS A 36 4.93 -5.06 0.48
CA CYS A 36 4.79 -5.00 -0.96
C CYS A 36 4.28 -6.35 -1.48
N LYS A 37 3.27 -6.33 -2.35
CA LYS A 37 2.86 -7.52 -3.11
C LYS A 37 3.90 -7.75 -4.19
N VAL A 38 4.68 -8.81 -4.06
CA VAL A 38 5.69 -9.21 -5.05
C VAL A 38 5.33 -10.59 -5.60
N ALA A 39 5.51 -10.78 -6.90
CA ALA A 39 5.30 -12.08 -7.52
C ALA A 39 6.32 -13.09 -6.99
N LEU A 40 5.87 -14.32 -6.74
CA LEU A 40 6.76 -15.42 -6.37
C LEU A 40 7.52 -15.89 -7.63
N LEU A 41 8.81 -15.55 -7.70
CA LEU A 41 9.67 -15.93 -8.81
C LEU A 41 10.31 -17.30 -8.57
N LYS A 42 10.34 -18.14 -9.62
CA LYS A 42 11.13 -19.38 -9.63
C LYS A 42 12.61 -19.04 -9.77
N LYS A 43 13.50 -19.92 -9.26
CA LYS A 43 14.96 -19.75 -9.38
C LYS A 43 15.42 -19.52 -10.83
N ALA A 44 14.81 -20.21 -11.79
CA ALA A 44 15.11 -20.05 -13.22
C ALA A 44 14.80 -18.62 -13.73
N HIS A 45 13.69 -18.01 -13.30
CA HIS A 45 13.33 -16.64 -13.71
C HIS A 45 14.31 -15.63 -13.11
N VAL A 46 14.69 -15.82 -11.84
CA VAL A 46 15.71 -14.98 -11.18
C VAL A 46 17.04 -15.04 -11.95
N GLN A 47 17.49 -16.23 -12.33
CA GLN A 47 18.72 -16.40 -13.11
C GLN A 47 18.62 -15.75 -14.49
N ALA A 48 17.49 -15.91 -15.19
CA ALA A 48 17.26 -15.29 -16.50
C ALA A 48 17.28 -13.76 -16.41
N HIS A 49 16.61 -13.18 -15.40
CA HIS A 49 16.60 -11.74 -15.18
C HIS A 49 18.00 -11.21 -14.86
N LEU A 50 18.76 -11.90 -14.00
CA LEU A 50 20.13 -11.51 -13.67
C LEU A 50 21.06 -11.60 -14.88
N LYS A 51 20.92 -12.64 -15.71
CA LYS A 51 21.69 -12.80 -16.94
C LYS A 51 21.39 -11.63 -17.90
N PHE A 52 20.12 -11.34 -18.16
CA PHE A 52 19.70 -10.24 -19.02
C PHE A 52 20.24 -8.89 -18.51
N ALA A 53 20.07 -8.60 -17.22
CA ALA A 53 20.57 -7.36 -16.62
C ALA A 53 22.09 -7.22 -16.70
N SER A 54 22.82 -8.34 -16.57
CA SER A 54 24.29 -8.35 -16.66
C SER A 54 24.77 -8.15 -18.10
N GLU A 55 24.09 -8.74 -19.07
CA GLU A 55 24.40 -8.60 -20.51
C GLU A 55 24.18 -7.16 -21.00
N HIS A 56 23.13 -6.50 -20.53
CA HIS A 56 22.73 -5.16 -21.01
C HIS A 56 23.15 -4.02 -20.06
N LEU A 57 23.97 -4.31 -19.04
CA LEU A 57 24.38 -3.32 -18.02
C LEU A 57 25.14 -2.13 -18.61
N ASN A 58 25.95 -2.38 -19.64
CA ASN A 58 26.83 -1.41 -20.28
C ASN A 58 26.32 -0.99 -21.67
N ASP A 59 25.07 -1.29 -22.00
CA ASP A 59 24.51 -0.89 -23.29
C ASP A 59 24.40 0.63 -23.41
N SER A 60 24.72 1.11 -24.61
CA SER A 60 24.66 2.54 -24.91
C SER A 60 23.22 3.06 -24.93
N GLU A 61 23.02 4.34 -24.62
CA GLU A 61 21.71 4.99 -24.71
C GLU A 61 21.07 4.86 -26.10
N LYS A 62 21.90 4.95 -27.16
CA LYS A 62 21.47 4.74 -28.55
C LYS A 62 20.88 3.35 -28.79
N THR A 63 21.35 2.33 -28.06
CA THR A 63 20.80 0.97 -28.14
C THR A 63 19.36 0.99 -27.66
N TRP A 64 19.11 1.61 -26.51
CA TRP A 64 17.77 1.71 -25.90
C TRP A 64 16.81 2.60 -26.67
N GLU A 65 17.32 3.66 -27.32
CA GLU A 65 16.50 4.52 -28.18
C GLU A 65 15.87 3.78 -29.37
N ASN A 66 16.52 2.71 -29.84
CA ASN A 66 16.05 1.92 -30.97
C ASN A 66 15.15 0.75 -30.54
N VAL A 67 14.93 0.56 -29.24
CA VAL A 67 14.03 -0.49 -28.73
C VAL A 67 12.58 -0.04 -28.85
N MET A 68 11.77 -0.86 -29.51
CA MET A 68 10.31 -0.71 -29.52
C MET A 68 9.72 -1.59 -28.43
N TRP A 69 9.21 -0.95 -27.38
CA TRP A 69 8.54 -1.62 -26.27
C TRP A 69 7.09 -1.87 -26.64
N SER A 70 6.54 -3.03 -26.29
CA SER A 70 5.11 -3.32 -26.46
C SER A 70 4.58 -4.06 -25.25
N ASP A 71 3.36 -3.73 -24.83
CA ASP A 71 2.70 -4.41 -23.72
C ASP A 71 1.18 -4.38 -23.89
N GLU A 72 0.50 -5.25 -23.15
CA GLU A 72 -0.95 -5.27 -23.02
C GLU A 72 -1.31 -4.95 -21.58
N THR A 73 -2.14 -3.93 -21.38
CA THR A 73 -2.55 -3.52 -20.03
C THR A 73 -4.05 -3.64 -19.84
N LYS A 74 -4.48 -4.21 -18.73
CA LYS A 74 -5.88 -4.28 -18.35
C LYS A 74 -6.27 -3.01 -17.60
N ILE A 75 -7.12 -2.20 -18.22
CA ILE A 75 -7.71 -1.04 -17.57
C ILE A 75 -9.12 -1.40 -17.12
N GLU A 76 -9.32 -1.44 -15.81
CA GLU A 76 -10.63 -1.69 -15.21
C GLU A 76 -11.42 -0.38 -15.13
N LEU A 77 -12.63 -0.34 -15.71
CA LEU A 77 -13.47 0.86 -15.66
C LEU A 77 -14.02 1.10 -14.24
N PHE A 78 -14.34 0.02 -13.53
CA PHE A 78 -14.76 0.03 -12.13
C PHE A 78 -13.93 -1.00 -11.35
N GLY A 79 -12.80 -0.55 -10.82
CA GLY A 79 -11.83 -1.39 -10.14
C GLY A 79 -10.56 -0.61 -9.84
N ILE A 80 -10.63 0.33 -8.90
CA ILE A 80 -9.41 0.98 -8.44
C ILE A 80 -8.71 -0.03 -7.53
N ASN A 81 -7.72 -0.74 -8.06
CA ASN A 81 -6.83 -1.66 -7.31
C ASN A 81 -6.03 -0.95 -6.19
N SER A 82 -6.24 0.35 -5.99
CA SER A 82 -5.69 1.10 -4.87
C SER A 82 -6.51 0.83 -3.61
N THR A 83 -5.86 0.31 -2.58
CA THR A 83 -6.35 0.46 -1.21
C THR A 83 -6.45 1.95 -0.91
N ARG A 84 -7.68 2.49 -0.77
CA ARG A 84 -7.89 3.87 -0.33
C ARG A 84 -7.93 3.92 1.19
N HIS A 85 -7.04 4.72 1.78
CA HIS A 85 -7.06 4.99 3.21
C HIS A 85 -8.13 6.04 3.53
N VAL A 86 -8.97 5.77 4.51
CA VAL A 86 -10.02 6.69 4.98
C VAL A 86 -9.80 6.93 6.48
N TRP A 87 -9.76 8.20 6.89
CA TRP A 87 -9.73 8.60 8.29
C TRP A 87 -11.14 8.45 8.88
N ARG A 88 -11.31 7.64 9.94
CA ARG A 88 -12.63 7.36 10.54
C ARG A 88 -12.61 7.38 12.07
N GLN A 89 -13.74 7.73 12.67
CA GLN A 89 -13.94 7.65 14.12
C GLN A 89 -14.29 6.21 14.56
N ARG A 90 -14.06 5.88 15.84
CA ARG A 90 -14.37 4.55 16.40
C ARG A 90 -15.87 4.24 16.20
N ASN A 91 -16.18 3.02 15.75
CA ASN A 91 -17.53 2.53 15.42
C ASN A 91 -18.22 3.12 14.16
N SER A 92 -17.58 4.02 13.41
CA SER A 92 -18.16 4.59 12.16
C SER A 92 -17.86 3.77 10.89
N ARG A 93 -17.55 2.47 11.03
CA ARG A 93 -17.05 1.61 9.93
C ARG A 93 -18.03 1.47 8.77
N TYR A 94 -19.33 1.40 9.06
CA TYR A 94 -20.39 1.17 8.08
C TYR A 94 -21.12 2.46 7.68
N ASP A 95 -20.62 3.63 8.10
CA ASP A 95 -21.17 4.90 7.63
C ASP A 95 -20.93 5.01 6.12
N PRO A 96 -21.96 5.32 5.30
CA PRO A 96 -21.82 5.53 3.86
C PRO A 96 -20.67 6.49 3.48
N LYS A 97 -20.36 7.49 4.33
CA LYS A 97 -19.24 8.43 4.12
C LYS A 97 -17.86 7.77 4.24
N ASN A 98 -17.79 6.65 4.95
CA ASN A 98 -16.57 5.87 5.21
C ASN A 98 -16.52 4.56 4.42
N THR A 99 -17.52 4.28 3.59
CA THR A 99 -17.59 3.09 2.74
C THR A 99 -17.55 3.46 1.28
N ILE A 100 -16.72 2.78 0.49
CA ILE A 100 -16.71 2.94 -0.96
C ILE A 100 -17.62 1.87 -1.56
N PRO A 101 -18.65 2.25 -2.34
CA PRO A 101 -19.49 1.27 -3.01
C PRO A 101 -18.62 0.41 -3.93
N THR A 102 -18.67 -0.90 -3.73
CA THR A 102 -17.93 -1.87 -4.54
C THR A 102 -18.90 -2.52 -5.52
N VAL A 103 -18.61 -2.42 -6.82
CA VAL A 103 -19.37 -3.14 -7.84
C VAL A 103 -18.95 -4.61 -7.75
N LYS A 104 -19.87 -5.50 -7.38
CA LYS A 104 -19.53 -6.92 -7.15
C LYS A 104 -19.14 -7.65 -8.43
N HIS A 105 -19.76 -7.32 -9.56
CA HIS A 105 -19.50 -7.95 -10.87
C HIS A 105 -19.89 -6.99 -12.01
N GLY A 106 -19.24 -7.08 -13.17
CA GLY A 106 -19.72 -6.42 -14.40
C GLY A 106 -19.25 -4.98 -14.65
N GLY A 107 -18.18 -4.54 -13.99
CA GLY A 107 -17.59 -3.22 -14.21
C GLY A 107 -17.00 -3.01 -15.61
N GLY A 108 -16.80 -4.07 -16.39
CA GLY A 108 -16.13 -3.98 -17.69
C GLY A 108 -14.64 -3.69 -17.56
N ASN A 109 -13.88 -4.10 -18.57
CA ASN A 109 -12.48 -3.73 -18.74
C ASN A 109 -12.20 -3.48 -20.21
N ILE A 110 -11.16 -2.71 -20.47
CA ILE A 110 -10.56 -2.60 -21.79
C ILE A 110 -9.14 -3.14 -21.70
N LEU A 111 -8.72 -3.84 -22.75
CA LEU A 111 -7.38 -4.41 -22.91
C LEU A 111 -6.74 -3.78 -24.15
N PRO A 112 -6.27 -2.52 -24.07
CA PRO A 112 -5.47 -1.96 -25.14
C PRO A 112 -4.12 -2.67 -25.23
N TRP A 113 -3.72 -2.93 -26.48
CA TRP A 113 -2.33 -3.19 -26.84
C TRP A 113 -1.70 -1.89 -27.33
N GLY A 114 -0.45 -1.65 -26.94
CA GLY A 114 0.29 -0.49 -27.41
C GLY A 114 1.78 -0.74 -27.48
N CYS A 115 2.46 0.08 -28.27
CA CYS A 115 3.91 0.12 -28.32
C CYS A 115 4.43 1.56 -28.22
N PHE A 116 5.65 1.73 -27.72
CA PHE A 116 6.33 3.02 -27.65
C PHE A 116 7.85 2.88 -27.80
N SER A 117 8.50 3.95 -28.26
CA SER A 117 9.95 4.11 -28.37
C SER A 117 10.39 5.42 -27.69
N ALA A 118 11.69 5.60 -27.48
CA ALA A 118 12.22 6.84 -26.92
C ALA A 118 12.26 8.00 -27.94
N LYS A 119 12.29 7.68 -29.23
CA LYS A 119 12.16 8.63 -30.34
C LYS A 119 10.70 8.84 -30.73
#